data_AF-J3N2Q9-F1
#
_entry.id   AF-J3N2Q9-F1
#
_cell.length_a   1.000
_cell.length_b   1.000
_cell.length_c   1.000
_cell.angle_alpha   90.00
_cell.angle_beta   90.00
_cell.angle_gamma   90.00
#
_symmetry.space_group_name_H-M   'P 1'
#
loop_
_entity.id
_entity.type
_entity.pdbx_description
1 polymer ?
#
loop_
_entity_poly.entity_id
_entity_poly.type
_entity_poly.pdbx_seq_one_letter_code
_entity_poly.pdbx_strand_id
1 'polypeptide(L)'
;MKTIVFAAQILFCFVLLLFQLLTMAAAAPSITGVFDHGSYGVALVKVDEAPRKCSAARKSAAPTGGGGAPPKPLLVAAPREAGEYPVVLFLHGYLANNSFYSQLLEHVASHGFVVVGPQLYAISGPGTTDEINSAAAVINWLPPRRPPPAPA
;
A
#
# COMPACT_ATOMS: atom_id res chain seq x y z
N MET A 1 -57.50 -11.57 11.18
CA MET A 1 -56.15 -12.19 11.18
C MET A 1 -55.32 -11.79 9.95
N LYS A 2 -55.80 -12.01 8.72
CA LYS A 2 -55.05 -11.69 7.48
C LYS A 2 -54.67 -10.21 7.30
N THR A 3 -55.54 -9.29 7.70
CA THR A 3 -55.32 -7.82 7.62
C THR A 3 -54.20 -7.33 8.55
N ILE A 4 -54.08 -7.93 9.74
CA ILE A 4 -53.07 -7.57 10.73
C ILE A 4 -51.68 -8.02 10.28
N VAL A 5 -51.58 -9.22 9.70
CA VAL A 5 -50.32 -9.74 9.13
C VAL A 5 -49.85 -8.89 7.95
N PHE A 6 -50.79 -8.43 7.11
CA PHE A 6 -50.47 -7.56 5.97
C PHE A 6 -49.94 -6.18 6.41
N ALA A 7 -50.57 -5.58 7.42
CA ALA A 7 -50.13 -4.31 7.99
C ALA A 7 -48.75 -4.42 8.67
N ALA A 8 -48.50 -5.51 9.39
CA ALA A 8 -47.21 -5.78 10.03
C ALA A 8 -46.08 -5.95 9.00
N GLN A 9 -46.35 -6.64 7.88
CA GLN A 9 -45.37 -6.81 6.80
C GLN A 9 -45.01 -5.48 6.13
N ILE A 10 -46.00 -4.61 5.89
CA ILE A 10 -45.76 -3.29 5.31
C ILE A 10 -44.91 -2.43 6.25
N LEU A 11 -45.23 -2.43 7.55
CA LEU A 11 -44.46 -1.71 8.55
C LEU A 11 -43.02 -2.22 8.63
N PHE A 12 -42.82 -3.54 8.60
CA PHE A 12 -41.50 -4.15 8.61
C PHE A 12 -40.67 -3.76 7.39
N CYS A 13 -41.25 -3.80 6.18
CA CYS A 13 -40.60 -3.35 4.96
C CYS A 13 -40.24 -1.85 5.01
N PHE A 14 -41.10 -1.02 5.59
CA PHE A 14 -40.84 0.41 5.73
C PHE A 14 -39.71 0.70 6.71
N VAL A 15 -39.65 -0.02 7.84
CA VAL A 15 -38.55 0.06 8.80
C VAL A 15 -37.24 -0.41 8.19
N LEU A 16 -37.25 -1.51 7.42
CA LEU A 16 -36.07 -1.98 6.69
C LEU A 16 -35.62 -0.95 5.64
N LEU A 17 -36.55 -0.38 4.87
CA LEU A 17 -36.24 0.64 3.88
C LEU A 17 -35.65 1.91 4.53
N LEU A 18 -36.22 2.36 5.65
CA LEU A 18 -35.68 3.47 6.43
C LEU A 18 -34.29 3.17 6.98
N PHE A 19 -34.06 1.95 7.49
CA PHE A 19 -32.75 1.52 7.96
C PHE A 19 -31.72 1.50 6.81
N GLN A 20 -32.08 0.95 5.65
CA GLN A 20 -31.25 0.96 4.45
C GLN A 20 -30.96 2.40 3.97
N LEU A 21 -31.96 3.28 3.94
CA LEU A 21 -31.79 4.70 3.60
C LEU A 21 -30.84 5.41 4.57
N LEU A 22 -30.99 5.17 5.88
CA LEU A 22 -30.16 5.76 6.92
C LEU A 22 -28.70 5.28 6.78
N THR A 23 -28.49 4.02 6.41
CA THR A 23 -27.18 3.43 6.18
C THR A 23 -26.49 4.06 4.96
N MET A 24 -27.24 4.32 3.88
CA MET A 24 -26.70 4.98 2.67
C MET A 24 -26.44 6.47 2.89
N ALA A 25 -27.25 7.17 3.69
CA ALA A 25 -27.04 8.58 4.01
C ALA A 25 -25.79 8.83 4.87
N ALA A 26 -25.39 7.85 5.70
CA ALA A 26 -24.13 7.88 6.44
C ALA A 26 -22.89 7.61 5.57
N ALA A 27 -23.09 7.03 4.37
CA ALA A 27 -22.04 6.69 3.42
C ALA A 27 -21.87 7.75 2.32
N ALA A 28 -22.16 9.01 2.61
CA ALA A 28 -21.78 10.09 1.71
C ALA A 28 -20.25 10.08 1.55
N PRO A 29 -19.70 10.03 0.32
CA PRO A 29 -18.26 10.18 0.14
C PRO A 29 -17.89 11.59 0.58
N SER A 30 -17.34 11.73 1.79
CA SER A 30 -16.62 12.94 2.15
C SER A 30 -15.41 12.98 1.22
N ILE A 31 -15.33 14.01 0.39
CA ILE A 31 -14.04 14.43 -0.15
C ILE A 31 -13.24 14.86 1.07
N THR A 32 -12.47 13.94 1.64
CA THR A 32 -11.45 14.29 2.62
C THR A 32 -10.39 15.11 1.89
N GLY A 33 -9.91 16.17 2.50
CA GLY A 33 -8.87 16.99 1.89
C GLY A 33 -7.64 16.13 1.61
N VAL A 34 -6.83 16.51 0.62
CA VAL A 34 -5.59 15.78 0.31
C VAL A 34 -4.66 15.63 1.52
N PHE A 35 -4.75 16.55 2.50
CA PHE A 35 -3.97 16.52 3.74
C PHE A 35 -4.61 15.70 4.87
N ASP A 36 -5.87 15.31 4.72
CA ASP A 36 -6.55 14.41 5.65
C ASP A 36 -6.22 12.96 5.31
N HIS A 37 -6.49 12.04 6.23
CA HIS A 37 -6.42 10.62 5.90
C HIS A 37 -7.43 10.27 4.79
N GLY A 38 -6.98 9.43 3.86
CA GLY A 38 -7.84 8.89 2.83
C GLY A 38 -8.78 7.81 3.35
N SER A 39 -9.59 7.26 2.46
CA SER A 39 -10.69 6.35 2.82
C SER A 39 -10.26 4.92 3.15
N TYR A 40 -9.00 4.54 2.90
CA TYR A 40 -8.50 3.18 3.10
C TYR A 40 -7.85 3.01 4.48
N GLY A 41 -8.15 1.91 5.16
CA GLY A 41 -7.39 1.50 6.34
C GLY A 41 -5.98 1.04 5.93
N VAL A 42 -4.95 1.37 6.72
CA VAL A 42 -3.56 1.09 6.33
C VAL A 42 -2.90 0.06 7.23
N ALA A 43 -2.06 -0.80 6.63
CA ALA A 43 -1.10 -1.64 7.32
C ALA A 43 0.32 -1.16 7.01
N LEU A 44 1.13 -1.01 8.05
CA LEU A 44 2.56 -0.69 7.96
C LEU A 44 3.38 -1.91 8.37
N VAL A 45 4.18 -2.43 7.46
CA VAL A 45 4.91 -3.70 7.63
C VAL A 45 6.39 -3.50 7.34
N LYS A 46 7.24 -4.05 8.20
CA LYS A 46 8.68 -4.19 7.93
C LYS A 46 8.92 -5.51 7.20
N VAL A 47 9.69 -5.46 6.13
CA VAL A 47 10.09 -6.64 5.34
C VAL A 47 11.61 -6.73 5.38
N ASP A 48 12.13 -7.82 5.93
CA ASP A 48 13.57 -8.01 6.07
C ASP A 48 14.23 -8.34 4.73
N GLU A 49 15.48 -7.91 4.56
CA GLU A 49 16.27 -8.23 3.37
C GLU A 49 16.64 -9.71 3.29
N ALA A 50 16.94 -10.18 2.07
CA ALA A 50 17.53 -11.50 1.88
C ALA A 50 18.83 -11.65 2.70
N PRO A 51 19.06 -12.81 3.35
CA PRO A 51 20.30 -13.04 4.09
C PRO A 51 21.50 -12.84 3.17
N ARG A 52 22.44 -11.98 3.59
CA ARG A 52 23.69 -11.79 2.85
C ARG A 52 24.48 -13.10 2.91
N LYS A 53 24.59 -13.81 1.79
CA LYS A 53 25.58 -14.89 1.67
C LYS A 53 26.96 -14.24 1.67
N CYS A 54 27.74 -14.48 2.72
CA CYS A 54 29.16 -14.18 2.73
C CYS A 54 29.86 -15.05 1.68
N SER A 55 29.92 -14.59 0.44
CA SER A 55 30.81 -15.13 -0.56
C SER A 55 31.33 -14.00 -1.44
N ALA A 56 32.65 -13.82 -1.42
CA ALA A 56 33.38 -13.03 -2.39
C ALA A 56 33.13 -13.60 -3.80
N ALA A 57 32.07 -13.13 -4.45
CA ALA A 57 31.81 -13.39 -5.85
C ALA A 57 30.95 -12.26 -6.39
N ARG A 58 31.62 -11.26 -6.95
CA ARG A 58 31.02 -10.23 -7.79
C ARG A 58 30.36 -10.91 -8.98
N LYS A 59 29.04 -11.10 -8.93
CA LYS A 59 28.18 -11.30 -10.11
C LYS A 59 26.83 -10.65 -9.84
N SER A 60 26.59 -9.55 -10.55
CA SER A 60 25.28 -8.94 -10.71
C SER A 60 24.34 -9.95 -11.36
N ALA A 61 23.59 -10.69 -10.56
CA ALA A 61 22.43 -11.44 -11.03
C ALA A 61 21.20 -10.66 -10.62
N ALA A 62 20.47 -10.13 -11.62
CA ALA A 62 19.17 -9.53 -11.41
C ALA A 62 18.24 -10.59 -10.78
N PRO A 63 17.52 -10.29 -9.69
CA PRO A 63 16.55 -11.21 -9.16
C PRO A 63 15.40 -11.29 -10.17
N THR A 64 15.19 -12.47 -10.75
CA THR A 64 13.95 -12.82 -11.45
C THR A 64 12.81 -12.73 -10.44
N GLY A 65 11.85 -11.84 -10.73
CA GLY A 65 10.78 -11.47 -9.81
C GLY A 65 9.91 -12.63 -9.35
N GLY A 66 9.49 -12.57 -8.09
CA GLY A 66 8.23 -13.19 -7.65
C GLY A 66 8.26 -14.19 -6.49
N GLY A 67 9.40 -14.48 -5.84
CA GLY A 67 9.38 -15.47 -4.74
C GLY A 67 10.46 -15.39 -3.66
N GLY A 68 11.38 -14.42 -3.73
CA GLY A 68 12.48 -14.26 -2.78
C GLY A 68 12.36 -13.01 -1.90
N ALA A 69 13.10 -12.99 -0.79
CA ALA A 69 13.23 -11.81 0.06
C ALA A 69 13.79 -10.59 -0.72
N PRO A 70 13.41 -9.36 -0.36
CA PRO A 70 13.82 -8.16 -1.06
C PRO A 70 15.34 -7.90 -0.95
N PRO A 71 15.93 -7.15 -1.90
CA PRO A 71 17.36 -6.85 -1.91
C PRO A 71 17.80 -5.84 -0.84
N LYS A 72 16.84 -5.17 -0.17
CA LYS A 72 17.03 -4.22 0.93
C LYS A 72 15.89 -4.39 1.94
N PRO A 73 16.08 -3.99 3.21
CA PRO A 73 14.99 -3.96 4.17
C PRO A 73 13.98 -2.90 3.73
N LEU A 74 12.70 -3.23 3.78
CA LEU A 74 11.62 -2.35 3.33
C LEU A 74 10.72 -1.99 4.50
N LEU A 75 10.21 -0.76 4.46
CA LEU A 75 9.02 -0.36 5.20
C LEU A 75 7.90 -0.16 4.18
N VAL A 76 6.85 -0.98 4.27
CA VAL A 76 5.75 -1.02 3.30
C VAL A 76 4.48 -0.56 3.97
N ALA A 77 3.86 0.50 3.44
CA ALA A 77 2.51 0.92 3.81
C ALA A 77 1.54 0.54 2.68
N ALA A 78 0.45 -0.14 3.01
CA ALA A 78 -0.54 -0.59 2.02
C ALA A 78 -1.97 -0.52 2.58
N PRO A 79 -2.98 -0.27 1.73
CA PRO A 79 -4.38 -0.50 2.06
C PRO A 79 -4.61 -1.92 2.58
N ARG A 80 -5.46 -2.07 3.60
CA ARG A 80 -5.85 -3.38 4.16
C ARG A 80 -6.87 -4.09 3.29
N GLU A 81 -7.66 -3.32 2.56
CA GLU A 81 -8.68 -3.79 1.66
C GLU A 81 -8.02 -4.51 0.48
N ALA A 82 -8.58 -5.66 0.09
CA ALA A 82 -8.10 -6.38 -1.08
C ALA A 82 -8.41 -5.56 -2.33
N GLY A 83 -7.40 -5.35 -3.18
CA GLY A 83 -7.54 -4.55 -4.38
C GLY A 83 -6.24 -4.43 -5.13
N GLU A 84 -6.32 -3.75 -6.28
CA GLU A 84 -5.16 -3.42 -7.08
C GLU A 84 -4.85 -1.94 -6.89
N TYR A 85 -3.61 -1.66 -6.46
CA TYR A 85 -3.20 -0.32 -6.11
C TYR A 85 -1.93 0.07 -6.87
N PRO A 86 -1.82 1.33 -7.32
CA PRO A 86 -0.56 1.86 -7.81
C PRO A 86 0.53 1.78 -6.73
N VAL A 87 1.74 1.40 -7.16
CA VAL A 87 2.92 1.28 -6.28
C VAL A 87 3.78 2.53 -6.38
N VAL A 88 4.12 3.13 -5.24
CA VAL A 88 5.04 4.26 -5.12
C VAL A 88 6.32 3.80 -4.43
N LEU A 89 7.47 4.03 -5.06
CA LEU A 89 8.77 3.84 -4.41
C LEU A 89 9.19 5.15 -3.74
N PHE A 90 9.27 5.14 -2.41
CA PHE A 90 9.67 6.31 -1.62
C PHE A 90 11.12 6.19 -1.15
N LEU A 91 11.98 7.11 -1.56
CA LEU A 91 13.39 7.13 -1.15
C LEU A 91 13.59 8.18 -0.05
N HIS A 92 14.10 7.76 1.10
CA HIS A 92 14.36 8.66 2.22
C HIS A 92 15.53 9.63 1.94
N GLY A 93 15.55 10.76 2.66
CA GLY A 93 16.62 11.76 2.57
C GLY A 93 17.97 11.28 3.14
N TYR A 94 19.00 12.12 2.98
CA TYR A 94 20.36 11.86 3.45
C TYR A 94 20.42 11.67 4.97
N LEU A 95 21.09 10.60 5.44
CA LEU A 95 21.22 10.21 6.85
C LEU A 95 19.88 9.96 7.59
N ALA A 96 18.80 9.70 6.84
CA ALA A 96 17.51 9.36 7.42
C ALA A 96 17.27 7.84 7.45
N ASN A 97 16.42 7.40 8.36
CA ASN A 97 15.81 6.08 8.28
C ASN A 97 14.45 6.17 7.58
N ASN A 98 14.07 5.13 6.84
CA ASN A 98 12.75 5.03 6.20
C ASN A 98 11.60 5.18 7.22
N SER A 99 11.79 4.70 8.45
CA SER A 99 10.81 4.80 9.53
C SER A 99 10.55 6.22 10.03
N PHE A 100 11.42 7.18 9.73
CA PHE A 100 11.15 8.60 10.06
C PHE A 100 9.99 9.16 9.24
N TYR A 101 9.64 8.52 8.12
CA TYR A 101 8.56 8.92 7.23
C TYR A 101 7.31 8.04 7.37
N SER A 102 7.17 7.24 8.44
CA SER A 102 6.04 6.31 8.60
C SER A 102 4.68 6.99 8.44
N GLN A 103 4.49 8.16 9.06
CA GLN A 103 3.25 8.93 8.94
C GLN A 103 2.96 9.36 7.50
N LEU A 104 3.99 9.77 6.73
CA LEU A 104 3.83 10.14 5.33
C LEU A 104 3.48 8.91 4.47
N LEU A 105 4.16 7.79 4.69
CA LEU A 105 3.89 6.53 4.00
C LEU A 105 2.46 6.06 4.25
N GLU A 106 2.01 6.10 5.51
CA GLU A 106 0.65 5.71 5.89
C GLU A 106 -0.39 6.67 5.32
N HIS A 107 -0.12 7.97 5.34
CA HIS A 107 -1.01 8.97 4.75
C HIS A 107 -1.20 8.72 3.25
N VAL A 108 -0.11 8.57 2.47
CA VAL A 108 -0.21 8.28 1.04
C VAL A 108 -0.91 6.93 0.80
N ALA A 109 -0.63 5.90 1.61
CA ALA A 109 -1.30 4.62 1.49
C ALA A 109 -2.81 4.68 1.77
N SER A 110 -3.24 5.52 2.71
CA SER A 110 -4.67 5.73 3.03
C SER A 110 -5.47 6.31 1.85
N HIS A 111 -4.79 6.92 0.87
CA HIS A 111 -5.37 7.41 -0.39
C HIS A 111 -5.38 6.37 -1.52
N GLY A 112 -5.06 5.10 -1.23
CA GLY A 112 -5.15 4.01 -2.21
C GLY A 112 -3.86 3.75 -2.99
N PHE A 113 -2.70 3.83 -2.32
CA PHE A 113 -1.39 3.51 -2.89
C PHE A 113 -0.67 2.46 -2.05
N VAL A 114 0.11 1.59 -2.68
CA VAL A 114 1.11 0.78 -1.96
C VAL A 114 2.42 1.55 -1.96
N VAL A 115 2.90 1.97 -0.80
CA VAL A 115 4.13 2.74 -0.67
C VAL A 115 5.24 1.84 -0.15
N VAL A 116 6.31 1.71 -0.94
CA VAL A 116 7.49 0.91 -0.62
C VAL A 116 8.66 1.83 -0.30
N GLY A 117 9.09 1.83 0.96
CA GLY A 117 10.21 2.61 1.46
C GLY A 117 11.44 1.76 1.78
N PRO A 118 12.37 1.52 0.83
CA PRO A 118 13.61 0.81 1.12
C PRO A 118 14.53 1.59 2.06
N GLN A 119 15.21 0.91 2.98
CA GLN A 119 16.36 1.45 3.70
C GLN A 119 17.61 1.27 2.81
N LEU A 120 18.07 2.35 2.18
CA LEU A 120 19.12 2.26 1.15
C LEU A 120 20.51 2.01 1.76
N TYR A 121 20.77 2.62 2.92
CA TYR A 121 22.04 2.53 3.65
C TYR A 121 21.80 2.63 5.16
N ALA A 122 22.72 2.05 5.94
CA ALA A 122 22.81 2.30 7.39
C ALA A 122 23.89 3.36 7.71
N ILE A 123 24.93 3.41 6.87
CA ILE A 123 26.02 4.39 6.92
C ILE A 123 26.19 4.89 5.48
N SER A 124 26.18 6.20 5.27
CA SER A 124 26.32 6.78 3.93
C SER A 124 27.76 6.69 3.43
N GLY A 125 27.91 6.41 2.15
CA GLY A 125 29.18 6.49 1.44
C GLY A 125 29.46 7.89 0.86
N PRO A 126 30.64 8.10 0.26
CA PRO A 126 31.00 9.37 -0.38
C PRO A 126 30.27 9.64 -1.71
N GLY A 127 29.45 8.70 -2.20
CA GLY A 127 28.71 8.84 -3.45
C GLY A 127 27.39 8.07 -3.41
N THR A 128 26.51 8.36 -4.36
CA THR A 128 25.12 7.84 -4.40
C THR A 128 24.94 6.62 -5.31
N THR A 129 26.02 6.08 -5.86
CA THR A 129 25.96 5.00 -6.86
C THR A 129 25.35 3.73 -6.28
N ASP A 130 25.68 3.37 -5.04
CA ASP A 130 25.17 2.16 -4.39
C ASP A 130 23.69 2.31 -4.04
N GLU A 131 23.25 3.49 -3.67
CA GLU A 131 21.86 3.85 -3.40
C GLU A 131 21.01 3.79 -4.67
N ILE A 132 21.52 4.33 -5.79
CA ILE A 132 20.87 4.25 -7.10
C ILE A 132 20.72 2.79 -7.54
N ASN A 133 21.79 2.01 -7.43
CA ASN A 133 21.78 0.58 -7.76
C ASN A 133 20.81 -0.20 -6.86
N SER A 134 20.75 0.15 -5.57
CA SER A 134 19.83 -0.44 -4.62
C SER A 134 18.37 -0.14 -4.96
N ALA A 135 18.05 1.11 -5.29
CA ALA A 135 16.71 1.49 -5.73
C ALA A 135 16.30 0.76 -7.01
N ALA A 136 17.19 0.65 -7.99
CA ALA A 136 16.96 -0.13 -9.21
C ALA A 136 16.73 -1.62 -8.92
N ALA A 137 17.50 -2.21 -8.00
CA ALA A 137 17.32 -3.60 -7.59
C ALA A 137 15.95 -3.83 -6.93
N VAL A 138 15.47 -2.90 -6.10
CA VAL A 138 14.13 -2.97 -5.50
C VAL A 138 13.05 -2.89 -6.58
N ILE A 139 13.18 -1.98 -7.56
CA ILE A 139 12.23 -1.87 -8.68
C ILE A 139 12.15 -3.17 -9.48
N ASN A 140 13.29 -3.80 -9.76
CA ASN A 140 13.34 -5.07 -10.49
C ASN A 140 12.80 -6.26 -9.67
N TRP A 141 12.84 -6.16 -8.33
CA TRP A 141 12.26 -7.17 -7.43
C TRP A 141 10.74 -7.08 -7.34
N LEU A 142 10.16 -5.89 -7.49
CA LEU A 142 8.71 -5.69 -7.52
C LEU A 142 8.07 -6.50 -8.67
N PRO A 143 6.80 -6.93 -8.50
CA PRO A 143 6.10 -7.62 -9.58
C PRO A 143 6.09 -6.77 -10.85
N PRO A 144 6.19 -7.39 -12.03
CA PRO A 144 6.25 -6.65 -13.29
C PRO A 144 5.02 -5.75 -13.43
N ARG A 145 5.26 -4.54 -13.97
CA ARG A 145 4.16 -3.63 -14.30
C ARG A 145 3.19 -4.35 -15.23
N ARG A 146 1.90 -4.34 -14.88
CA ARG A 146 0.87 -4.80 -15.80
C ARG A 146 0.85 -3.86 -17.02
N PRO A 147 0.68 -4.38 -18.24
CA PRO A 147 0.40 -3.55 -19.40
C PRO A 147 -0.85 -2.69 -19.15
N PRO A 148 -0.93 -1.49 -19.76
CA PRO A 148 -2.13 -0.66 -19.67
C PRO A 148 -3.35 -1.43 -20.22
N PRO A 149 -4.56 -1.14 -19.73
CA PRO A 149 -5.78 -1.71 -20.32
C PRO A 149 -5.83 -1.35 -21.81
N ALA A 150 -6.33 -2.29 -22.63
CA ALA A 150 -6.53 -2.05 -24.06
C ALA A 150 -7.42 -0.79 -24.25
N PRO A 151 -7.15 0.04 -25.28
CA PRO A 151 -8.01 1.17 -25.57
C PRO A 151 -9.45 0.68 -25.83
N ALA A 152 -10.43 1.41 -25.30
CA ALA A 152 -11.85 1.15 -25.46
C ALA A 152 -12.33 1.37 -26.91
#